data_AF-A0A7S0FQQ2-F1
#
_entry.id   AF-A0A7S0FQQ2-F1
#
_cell.length_a   1.000
_cell.length_b   1.000
_cell.length_c   1.000
_cell.angle_alpha   90.00
_cell.angle_beta   90.00
_cell.angle_gamma   90.00
#
_symmetry.space_group_name_H-M   'P 1'
#
loop_
_entity.id
_entity.type
_entity.pdbx_description
1 polymer ?
#
loop_
_entity_poly.entity_id
_entity_poly.type
_entity_poly.pdbx_seq_one_letter_code
_entity_poly.pdbx_strand_id
1 'polypeptide(L)'
;KALWQRVQPLPPPQIAVVMEPGRTWVQVYEVTGGTYYFNHLTGGQEFRSNAPAASQAPSTAGPSARPEGAPRLQLPRAPLVVAPPSCRDARLLDPRLPIRNGLGYKDALHDKESWKQFMDAPAKQLEAIIYKMHPAFTSQCPVCESGMNGISNHLLSLNHWKKLWSRTRSINLDASNVVRWNQAWVERFDTPQGIYLFNHVTGEQAWMSELAGPDAPAPRSPAGGSEPAGAEAAPPPRSVGAEVVPHAASPDPEPAAAGLHGLMDNRRLIAFARRGCGPGAASPQEGELEQWHWRCLVMRPARDLQAALRHTSLADPWDNDAADRLLQWTCGICDAAFHDVQEHLGCAEHFMKLRLKAASLAADMNYKVSADSLAREGSPWLQDFGPAVFNHLTLE
;
A
#
# COMPACT_ATOMS: atom_id res chain seq x y z
N LYS A 1 17.78 22.66 -26.47
CA LYS A 1 18.18 23.44 -25.26
C LYS A 1 17.21 24.58 -24.89
N ALA A 2 16.24 24.97 -25.72
CA ALA A 2 15.28 26.06 -25.40
C ALA A 2 13.88 25.60 -24.93
N LEU A 3 13.65 24.30 -24.69
CA LEU A 3 12.32 23.76 -24.31
C LEU A 3 12.20 23.36 -22.82
N TRP A 4 13.25 23.52 -22.02
CA TRP A 4 13.25 23.21 -20.58
C TRP A 4 12.93 24.42 -19.68
N GLN A 5 12.56 25.57 -20.25
CA GLN A 5 12.31 26.81 -19.50
C GLN A 5 10.85 27.00 -19.05
N ARG A 6 9.99 25.98 -19.15
CA ARG A 6 8.60 26.05 -18.66
C ARG A 6 8.20 24.90 -17.74
N VAL A 7 9.16 24.34 -17.00
CA VAL A 7 8.80 23.59 -15.79
C VAL A 7 8.43 24.66 -14.76
N GLN A 8 7.13 24.84 -14.51
CA GLN A 8 6.73 25.62 -13.34
C GLN A 8 7.41 24.99 -12.13
N PRO A 9 8.09 25.78 -11.27
CA PRO A 9 8.76 25.24 -10.11
C PRO A 9 7.76 24.40 -9.33
N LEU A 10 8.15 23.17 -8.98
CA LEU A 10 7.36 22.34 -8.08
C LEU A 10 6.98 23.21 -6.87
N PRO A 11 5.69 23.24 -6.48
CA PRO A 11 5.25 24.05 -5.36
C PRO A 11 6.15 23.76 -4.15
N PRO A 12 6.60 24.78 -3.40
CA PRO A 12 7.48 24.59 -2.25
C PRO A 12 6.94 23.50 -1.32
N PRO A 13 7.80 22.68 -0.69
CA PRO A 13 7.40 21.49 0.08
C PRO A 13 6.40 21.76 1.21
N GLN A 14 6.27 23.02 1.65
CA GLN A 14 5.30 23.46 2.64
C GLN A 14 3.84 23.41 2.12
N ILE A 15 3.62 23.44 0.80
CA ILE A 15 2.28 23.42 0.19
C ILE A 15 1.57 22.09 0.43
N ALA A 16 2.32 21.01 0.62
CA ALA A 16 1.80 19.67 0.86
C ALA A 16 1.18 19.51 2.27
N VAL A 17 1.47 20.42 3.21
CA VAL A 17 1.07 20.31 4.63
C VAL A 17 -0.11 21.23 4.97
N VAL A 18 -0.38 22.26 4.17
CA VAL A 18 -1.40 23.27 4.47
C VAL A 18 -2.80 22.78 4.10
N MET A 19 -3.62 22.51 5.12
CA MET A 19 -5.04 22.13 5.02
C MET A 19 -5.95 23.37 5.06
N GLU A 20 -5.77 24.27 4.10
CA GLU A 20 -6.60 25.47 3.95
C GLU A 20 -7.75 25.25 2.95
N PRO A 21 -8.99 25.65 3.27
CA PRO A 21 -10.09 25.62 2.31
C PRO A 21 -9.79 26.54 1.10
N GLY A 22 -10.17 26.09 -0.10
CA GLY A 22 -9.97 26.83 -1.36
C GLY A 22 -8.73 26.46 -2.17
N ARG A 23 -7.91 25.50 -1.69
CA ARG A 23 -6.81 24.92 -2.49
C ARG A 23 -7.35 23.80 -3.39
N THR A 24 -6.86 23.71 -4.63
CA THR A 24 -7.33 22.72 -5.61
C THR A 24 -7.01 21.27 -5.22
N TRP A 25 -6.04 21.07 -4.34
CA TRP A 25 -5.66 19.74 -3.82
C TRP A 25 -6.25 19.42 -2.43
N VAL A 26 -7.06 20.31 -1.85
CA VAL A 26 -7.74 20.08 -0.57
C VAL A 26 -9.24 19.97 -0.82
N GLN A 27 -9.80 18.79 -0.56
CA GLN A 27 -11.23 18.56 -0.61
C GLN A 27 -11.84 18.74 0.78
N VAL A 28 -12.94 19.50 0.84
CA VAL A 28 -13.62 19.87 2.08
C VAL A 28 -14.99 19.20 2.11
N TYR A 29 -15.30 18.53 3.21
CA TYR A 29 -16.57 17.86 3.45
C TYR A 29 -17.22 18.44 4.71
N GLU A 30 -18.42 19.00 4.57
CA GLU A 30 -19.22 19.41 5.71
C GLU A 30 -19.90 18.18 6.32
N VAL A 31 -19.66 17.92 7.60
CA VAL A 31 -20.25 16.79 8.32
C VAL A 31 -20.91 17.25 9.62
N THR A 32 -21.80 16.44 10.18
CA THR A 32 -22.48 16.78 11.44
C THR A 32 -21.43 16.97 12.56
N GLY A 33 -21.26 18.20 13.03
CA GLY A 33 -20.35 18.54 14.13
C GLY A 33 -19.03 19.21 13.72
N GLY A 34 -18.76 19.39 12.42
CA GLY A 34 -17.53 20.04 11.96
C GLY A 34 -17.27 19.96 10.46
N THR A 35 -16.12 20.46 10.06
CA THR A 35 -15.65 20.41 8.68
C THR A 35 -14.45 19.46 8.58
N TYR A 36 -14.52 18.52 7.66
CA TYR A 36 -13.47 17.54 7.39
C TYR A 36 -12.69 17.91 6.12
N TYR A 37 -11.36 17.79 6.17
CA TYR A 37 -10.43 18.18 5.11
C TYR A 37 -9.61 16.97 4.67
N PHE A 38 -9.48 16.76 3.36
CA PHE A 38 -8.67 15.70 2.75
C PHE A 38 -7.68 16.29 1.74
N ASN A 39 -6.39 15.98 1.86
CA ASN A 39 -5.36 16.42 0.94
C ASN A 39 -5.03 15.34 -0.08
N HIS A 40 -5.35 15.58 -1.35
CA HIS A 40 -5.13 14.63 -2.45
C HIS A 40 -3.65 14.36 -2.77
N LEU A 41 -2.75 15.28 -2.41
CA LEU A 41 -1.31 15.13 -2.69
C LEU A 41 -0.59 14.29 -1.64
N THR A 42 -1.04 14.36 -0.38
CA THR A 42 -0.36 13.69 0.74
C THR A 42 -1.17 12.59 1.40
N GLY A 43 -2.47 12.51 1.13
CA GLY A 43 -3.41 11.68 1.88
C GLY A 43 -3.67 12.19 3.30
N GLY A 44 -3.21 13.39 3.66
CA GLY A 44 -3.43 14.00 4.97
C GLY A 44 -4.91 14.29 5.24
N GLN A 45 -5.32 14.16 6.51
CA GLN A 45 -6.70 14.29 6.96
C GLN A 45 -6.77 15.20 8.19
N GLU A 46 -7.71 16.15 8.22
CA GLU A 46 -7.95 17.04 9.36
C GLU A 46 -9.44 17.20 9.61
N PHE A 47 -9.88 17.17 10.87
CA PHE A 47 -11.26 17.47 11.26
C PHE A 47 -11.28 18.70 12.18
N ARG A 48 -12.07 19.71 11.81
CA ARG A 48 -12.27 20.92 12.62
C ARG A 48 -13.69 20.92 13.17
N SER A 49 -13.83 20.83 14.49
CA SER A 49 -15.14 20.84 15.14
C SER A 49 -15.78 22.23 15.09
N ASN A 50 -17.09 22.28 14.84
CA ASN A 50 -17.89 23.52 14.92
C ASN A 50 -18.27 23.89 16.36
N ALA A 51 -17.88 23.07 17.35
CA ALA A 51 -18.12 23.38 18.75
C ALA A 51 -17.32 24.64 19.14
N PRO A 52 -17.97 25.66 19.76
CA PRO A 52 -17.24 26.80 20.27
C PRO A 52 -16.20 26.29 21.27
N ALA A 53 -14.93 26.64 21.04
CA ALA A 53 -13.84 26.27 21.92
C ALA A 53 -14.24 26.63 23.35
N ALA A 54 -14.50 25.61 24.18
CA ALA A 54 -14.91 25.82 25.56
C ALA A 54 -13.76 26.58 26.24
N SER A 55 -14.01 27.86 26.49
CA SER A 55 -13.05 28.77 27.12
C SER A 55 -12.60 28.14 28.43
N GLN A 56 -11.35 27.69 28.49
CA GLN A 56 -10.76 27.14 29.71
C GLN A 56 -10.73 28.25 30.76
N ALA A 57 -11.69 28.23 31.67
CA ALA A 57 -11.67 29.08 32.84
C ALA A 57 -10.56 28.58 33.81
N PRO A 58 -9.75 29.47 34.38
CA PRO A 58 -8.72 29.09 35.34
C PRO A 58 -9.36 28.51 36.61
N SER A 59 -8.92 27.31 36.96
CA SER A 59 -9.38 26.57 38.14
C SER A 59 -8.76 27.17 39.41
N THR A 60 -9.51 28.03 40.09
CA THR A 60 -9.14 28.55 41.42
C THR A 60 -9.56 27.54 42.49
N ALA A 61 -8.59 26.96 43.17
CA ALA A 61 -8.79 26.07 44.30
C ALA A 61 -9.34 26.82 45.52
N GLY A 62 -10.42 26.29 46.12
CA GLY A 62 -10.96 26.73 47.41
C GLY A 62 -11.52 25.53 48.18
N PRO A 63 -11.26 25.41 49.51
CA PRO A 63 -11.62 24.25 50.30
C PRO A 63 -13.09 24.30 50.77
N SER A 64 -13.87 23.26 50.47
CA SER A 64 -15.25 23.12 50.94
C SER A 64 -15.31 22.25 52.19
N ALA A 65 -15.67 22.86 53.31
CA ALA A 65 -16.07 22.18 54.53
C ALA A 65 -17.37 21.38 54.30
N ARG A 66 -17.47 20.22 54.97
CA ARG A 66 -18.55 19.24 54.84
C ARG A 66 -19.30 19.18 56.18
N PRO A 67 -20.65 19.33 56.23
CA PRO A 67 -21.39 19.06 57.44
C PRO A 67 -21.78 17.58 57.55
N GLU A 68 -21.67 17.08 58.78
CA GLU A 68 -22.11 15.80 59.29
C GLU A 68 -23.64 15.65 59.26
N GLY A 69 -24.10 14.41 59.07
CA GLY A 69 -25.37 13.95 59.65
C GLY A 69 -26.48 13.59 58.68
N ALA A 70 -26.51 12.33 58.21
CA ALA A 70 -27.76 11.62 57.93
C ALA A 70 -27.55 10.09 58.02
N PRO A 71 -28.44 9.34 58.70
CA PRO A 71 -28.31 7.90 58.88
C PRO A 71 -28.69 7.16 57.59
N ARG A 72 -27.75 6.35 57.09
CA ARG A 72 -27.88 5.59 55.84
C ARG A 72 -28.49 4.22 56.13
N LEU A 73 -29.70 3.98 55.62
CA LEU A 73 -30.35 2.67 55.59
C LEU A 73 -29.46 1.68 54.83
N GLN A 74 -29.07 0.58 55.49
CA GLN A 74 -28.30 -0.51 54.91
C GLN A 74 -29.20 -1.39 54.06
N LEU A 75 -28.96 -1.42 52.74
CA LEU A 75 -29.51 -2.45 51.85
C LEU A 75 -28.62 -3.71 51.85
N PRO A 76 -29.21 -4.90 51.64
CA PRO A 76 -28.48 -6.16 51.58
C PRO A 76 -27.39 -6.16 50.50
N ARG A 77 -26.20 -6.60 50.89
CA ARG A 77 -25.00 -6.67 50.05
C ARG A 77 -25.16 -7.79 49.02
N ALA A 78 -25.29 -7.43 47.75
CA ALA A 78 -25.33 -8.38 46.65
C ALA A 78 -23.99 -9.15 46.53
N PRO A 79 -24.00 -10.42 46.06
CA PRO A 79 -22.79 -11.23 45.88
C PRO A 79 -21.80 -10.56 44.93
N LEU A 80 -20.52 -10.54 45.32
CA LEU A 80 -19.41 -10.08 44.51
C LEU A 80 -19.28 -10.95 43.25
N VAL A 81 -19.80 -10.45 42.14
CA VAL A 81 -19.44 -10.94 40.80
C VAL A 81 -18.00 -10.50 40.55
N VAL A 82 -17.08 -11.47 40.51
CA VAL A 82 -15.68 -11.25 40.13
C VAL A 82 -15.68 -10.77 38.69
N ALA A 83 -15.39 -9.48 38.48
CA ALA A 83 -15.25 -8.91 37.16
C ALA A 83 -14.07 -9.57 36.43
N PRO A 84 -14.20 -9.92 35.13
CA PRO A 84 -13.07 -10.38 34.34
C PRO A 84 -11.97 -9.29 34.33
N PRO A 85 -10.68 -9.66 34.29
CA PRO A 85 -9.59 -8.70 34.28
C PRO A 85 -9.76 -7.76 33.09
N SER A 86 -9.96 -6.47 33.38
CA SER A 86 -10.01 -5.41 32.36
C SER A 86 -8.69 -5.43 31.60
N CYS A 87 -8.73 -5.77 30.31
CA CYS A 87 -7.60 -5.54 29.41
C CYS A 87 -7.24 -4.06 29.48
N ARG A 88 -6.10 -3.72 30.07
CA ARG A 88 -5.61 -2.34 30.12
C ARG A 88 -5.29 -1.92 28.70
N ASP A 89 -6.07 -0.97 28.19
CA ASP A 89 -5.92 -0.37 26.87
C ASP A 89 -4.50 0.19 26.67
N ALA A 90 -3.81 -0.27 25.63
CA ALA A 90 -2.43 0.13 25.32
C ALA A 90 -2.26 1.64 25.07
N ARG A 91 -3.38 2.36 24.87
CA ARG A 91 -3.46 3.83 24.71
C ARG A 91 -2.85 4.63 25.86
N LEU A 92 -2.68 4.05 27.05
CA LEU A 92 -2.18 4.74 28.24
C LEU A 92 -0.66 4.71 28.41
N LEU A 93 0.09 4.00 27.55
CA LEU A 93 1.49 3.64 27.85
C LEU A 93 2.57 4.48 27.14
N ASP A 94 2.34 5.04 25.94
CA ASP A 94 3.20 6.07 25.32
C ASP A 94 2.52 6.63 24.05
N PRO A 95 2.20 7.94 23.94
CA PRO A 95 1.58 8.53 22.75
C PRO A 95 2.40 8.37 21.45
N ARG A 96 3.69 8.01 21.58
CA ARG A 96 4.62 7.88 20.45
C ARG A 96 4.50 6.54 19.73
N LEU A 97 3.78 5.57 20.28
CA LEU A 97 3.64 4.26 19.68
C LEU A 97 2.47 4.25 18.68
N PRO A 98 2.70 3.81 17.43
CA PRO A 98 1.64 3.78 16.45
C PRO A 98 0.59 2.73 16.80
N ILE A 99 -0.69 3.12 16.66
CA ILE A 99 -1.83 2.22 16.69
C ILE A 99 -2.38 2.15 15.27
N ARG A 100 -2.45 0.95 14.70
CA ARG A 100 -2.94 0.73 13.32
C ARG A 100 -4.06 -0.28 13.35
N ASN A 101 -5.20 0.03 12.75
CA ASN A 101 -6.40 -0.82 12.76
C ASN A 101 -6.85 -1.19 14.20
N GLY A 102 -6.68 -0.28 15.15
CA GLY A 102 -6.98 -0.52 16.58
C GLY A 102 -5.99 -1.45 17.30
N LEU A 103 -4.93 -1.89 16.62
CA LEU A 103 -3.90 -2.77 17.17
C LEU A 103 -2.65 -1.96 17.53
N GLY A 104 -2.12 -2.17 18.74
CA GLY A 104 -0.76 -1.78 19.09
C GLY A 104 0.25 -2.84 18.65
N TYR A 105 1.54 -2.50 18.59
CA TYR A 105 2.59 -3.44 18.17
C TYR A 105 2.64 -4.71 19.04
N LYS A 106 2.34 -4.61 20.35
CA LYS A 106 2.34 -5.77 21.25
C LYS A 106 1.26 -6.76 20.86
N ASP A 107 0.03 -6.27 20.69
CA ASP A 107 -1.13 -7.06 20.27
C ASP A 107 -0.86 -7.69 18.90
N ALA A 108 -0.34 -6.89 17.97
CA ALA A 108 0.01 -7.34 16.63
C ALA A 108 1.07 -8.44 16.61
N LEU A 109 2.02 -8.47 17.55
CA LEU A 109 3.05 -9.51 17.59
C LEU A 109 2.54 -10.87 18.11
N HIS A 110 1.41 -10.90 18.84
CA HIS A 110 0.90 -12.14 19.44
C HIS A 110 0.39 -13.16 18.42
N ASP A 111 -0.16 -12.70 17.30
CA ASP A 111 -0.66 -13.54 16.23
C ASP A 111 -0.30 -12.98 14.85
N LYS A 112 -0.20 -13.88 13.87
CA LYS A 112 0.32 -13.55 12.55
C LYS A 112 -0.66 -12.72 11.72
N GLU A 113 -1.94 -12.92 11.92
CA GLU A 113 -3.00 -12.22 11.19
C GLU A 113 -3.06 -10.75 11.62
N SER A 114 -3.02 -10.47 12.93
CA SER A 114 -2.88 -9.13 13.50
C SER A 114 -1.57 -8.47 13.08
N TRP A 115 -0.45 -9.22 13.07
CA TRP A 115 0.83 -8.71 12.56
C TRP A 115 0.72 -8.19 11.14
N LYS A 116 0.08 -8.98 10.26
CA LYS A 116 -0.12 -8.59 8.88
C LYS A 116 -0.96 -7.33 8.77
N GLN A 117 -2.08 -7.24 9.50
CA GLN A 117 -2.94 -6.05 9.49
C GLN A 117 -2.19 -4.81 9.99
N PHE A 118 -1.35 -4.97 11.01
CA PHE A 118 -0.57 -3.87 11.58
C PHE A 118 0.55 -3.40 10.63
N MET A 119 1.24 -4.33 9.96
CA MET A 119 2.40 -4.02 9.12
C MET A 119 2.13 -3.82 7.63
N ASP A 120 0.94 -4.14 7.12
CA ASP A 120 0.66 -4.10 5.68
C ASP A 120 0.95 -2.72 5.07
N ALA A 121 0.43 -1.65 5.68
CA ALA A 121 0.66 -0.29 5.19
C ALA A 121 2.14 0.15 5.31
N PRO A 122 2.81 0.04 6.47
CA PRO A 122 4.23 0.35 6.59
C PRO A 122 5.13 -0.43 5.62
N ALA A 123 4.85 -1.72 5.42
CA ALA A 123 5.66 -2.57 4.56
C ALA A 123 5.58 -2.16 3.09
N LYS A 124 4.38 -1.79 2.61
CA LYS A 124 4.16 -1.23 1.26
C LYS A 124 4.83 0.13 1.10
N GLN A 125 4.74 0.99 2.12
CA GLN A 125 5.39 2.30 2.11
C GLN A 125 6.91 2.17 2.00
N LEU A 126 7.51 1.27 2.80
CA LEU A 126 8.95 0.99 2.74
C LEU A 126 9.35 0.50 1.34
N GLU A 127 8.63 -0.47 0.81
CA GLU A 127 8.90 -1.04 -0.52
C GLU A 127 8.87 0.04 -1.61
N ALA A 128 7.87 0.92 -1.59
CA ALA A 128 7.76 2.03 -2.54
C ALA A 128 8.96 3.01 -2.45
N ILE A 129 9.40 3.35 -1.24
CA ILE A 129 10.55 4.25 -1.02
C ILE A 129 11.85 3.59 -1.49
N ILE A 130 12.09 2.34 -1.08
CA ILE A 130 13.33 1.64 -1.41
C ILE A 130 13.41 1.35 -2.91
N TYR A 131 12.35 0.90 -3.57
CA TYR A 131 12.39 0.62 -5.02
C TYR A 131 12.48 1.89 -5.88
N LYS A 132 11.96 3.02 -5.40
CA LYS A 132 12.19 4.31 -6.05
C LYS A 132 13.68 4.70 -6.05
N MET A 133 14.41 4.35 -5.00
CA MET A 133 15.83 4.69 -4.84
C MET A 133 16.78 3.60 -5.35
N HIS A 134 16.38 2.33 -5.25
CA HIS A 134 17.14 1.13 -5.60
C HIS A 134 16.23 0.09 -6.28
N PRO A 135 16.01 0.19 -7.60
CA PRO A 135 15.11 -0.73 -8.31
C PRO A 135 15.54 -2.21 -8.25
N ALA A 136 16.84 -2.47 -8.07
CA ALA A 136 17.42 -3.81 -7.98
C ALA A 136 17.83 -4.17 -6.53
N PHE A 137 17.13 -3.64 -5.53
CA PHE A 137 17.46 -3.87 -4.13
C PHE A 137 17.40 -5.36 -3.77
N THR A 138 18.56 -5.91 -3.40
CA THR A 138 18.73 -7.29 -2.94
C THR A 138 19.57 -7.29 -1.68
N SER A 139 18.94 -7.24 -0.51
CA SER A 139 19.63 -7.41 0.78
C SER A 139 19.04 -8.58 1.57
N GLN A 140 19.79 -8.99 2.58
CA GLN A 140 19.30 -9.93 3.60
C GLN A 140 18.66 -9.13 4.72
N CYS A 141 17.46 -9.55 5.14
CA CYS A 141 16.80 -8.90 6.27
C CYS A 141 17.56 -9.19 7.58
N PRO A 142 17.88 -8.18 8.41
CA PRO A 142 18.63 -8.38 9.64
C PRO A 142 17.88 -9.23 10.68
N VAL A 143 16.53 -9.29 10.59
CA VAL A 143 15.67 -10.00 11.54
C VAL A 143 15.64 -11.51 11.30
N CYS A 144 15.56 -11.95 10.04
CA CYS A 144 15.43 -13.37 9.71
C CYS A 144 16.54 -13.91 8.81
N GLU A 145 17.53 -13.07 8.45
CA GLU A 145 18.74 -13.43 7.69
C GLU A 145 18.42 -14.11 6.34
N SER A 146 17.24 -13.84 5.81
CA SER A 146 16.77 -14.39 4.55
C SER A 146 16.79 -13.29 3.49
N GLY A 147 17.07 -13.65 2.24
CA GLY A 147 16.95 -12.73 1.11
C GLY A 147 15.53 -12.18 0.98
N MET A 148 15.42 -10.91 0.59
CA MET A 148 14.13 -10.23 0.41
C MET A 148 13.67 -10.28 -1.05
N ASN A 149 12.76 -11.20 -1.36
CA ASN A 149 12.04 -11.24 -2.64
C ASN A 149 10.75 -10.41 -2.52
N GLY A 150 10.90 -9.09 -2.64
CA GLY A 150 9.84 -8.12 -2.31
C GLY A 150 9.84 -7.81 -0.82
N ILE A 151 10.06 -6.54 -0.46
CA ILE A 151 10.15 -6.09 0.93
C ILE A 151 8.81 -6.30 1.64
N SER A 152 7.69 -5.92 0.99
CA SER A 152 6.37 -6.02 1.61
C SER A 152 5.98 -7.47 1.87
N ASN A 153 6.13 -8.31 0.85
CA ASN A 153 5.87 -9.75 0.95
C ASN A 153 6.74 -10.43 2.00
N HIS A 154 8.00 -10.01 2.12
CA HIS A 154 8.94 -10.52 3.11
C HIS A 154 8.51 -10.19 4.55
N LEU A 155 8.25 -8.92 4.85
CA LEU A 155 7.88 -8.44 6.18
C LEU A 155 6.57 -9.07 6.69
N LEU A 156 5.63 -9.33 5.78
CA LEU A 156 4.34 -9.97 6.06
C LEU A 156 4.41 -11.50 6.06
N SER A 157 5.58 -12.08 5.80
CA SER A 157 5.74 -13.53 5.73
C SER A 157 5.67 -14.19 7.10
N LEU A 158 5.23 -15.46 7.13
CA LEU A 158 5.19 -16.26 8.37
C LEU A 158 6.59 -16.44 8.98
N ASN A 159 7.62 -16.58 8.13
CA ASN A 159 8.98 -16.83 8.59
C ASN A 159 9.54 -15.58 9.28
N HIS A 160 9.38 -14.42 8.65
CA HIS A 160 9.77 -13.14 9.23
C HIS A 160 9.11 -12.91 10.59
N TRP A 161 7.78 -13.02 10.66
CA TRP A 161 7.04 -12.87 11.93
C TRP A 161 7.51 -13.84 13.02
N LYS A 162 7.69 -15.14 12.72
CA LYS A 162 8.18 -16.12 13.71
C LYS A 162 9.57 -15.77 14.24
N LYS A 163 10.48 -15.36 13.35
CA LYS A 163 11.86 -14.98 13.71
C LYS A 163 11.89 -13.69 14.52
N LEU A 164 11.11 -12.68 14.10
CA LEU A 164 10.92 -11.44 14.84
C LEU A 164 10.39 -11.75 16.24
N TRP A 165 9.28 -12.47 16.33
CA TRP A 165 8.64 -12.84 17.58
C TRP A 165 9.57 -13.62 18.53
N SER A 166 10.35 -14.56 17.99
CA SER A 166 11.35 -15.29 18.77
C SER A 166 12.43 -14.37 19.34
N ARG A 167 12.91 -13.40 18.55
CA ARG A 167 13.93 -12.44 18.98
C ARG A 167 13.38 -11.42 19.98
N THR A 168 12.13 -11.01 19.80
CA THR A 168 11.51 -10.04 20.69
C THR A 168 11.01 -10.65 21.99
N ARG A 169 10.77 -11.97 22.06
CA ARG A 169 10.41 -12.65 23.31
C ARG A 169 11.55 -12.70 24.33
N SER A 170 12.79 -12.78 23.88
CA SER A 170 13.95 -12.79 24.77
C SER A 170 14.34 -11.39 25.26
N ILE A 171 13.81 -10.33 24.61
CA ILE A 171 14.11 -8.94 24.91
C ILE A 171 12.88 -8.33 25.58
N ASN A 172 13.04 -7.66 26.72
CA ASN A 172 11.91 -6.96 27.32
C ASN A 172 11.49 -5.79 26.41
N LEU A 173 10.40 -5.97 25.66
CA LEU A 173 9.80 -4.96 24.78
C LEU A 173 9.03 -3.92 25.59
N ASP A 174 9.73 -3.18 26.44
CA ASP A 174 9.18 -1.96 26.99
C ASP A 174 9.00 -0.90 25.89
N ALA A 175 8.05 0.02 26.09
CA ALA A 175 7.74 1.05 25.10
C ALA A 175 8.97 1.91 24.77
N SER A 176 9.78 2.20 25.79
CA SER A 176 10.95 3.09 25.68
C SER A 176 12.10 2.49 24.85
N ASN A 177 12.20 1.17 24.78
CA ASN A 177 13.21 0.44 24.06
C ASN A 177 12.78 0.21 22.61
N VAL A 178 11.50 -0.13 22.41
CA VAL A 178 10.93 -0.44 21.09
C VAL A 178 11.01 0.73 20.12
N VAL A 179 10.89 1.97 20.61
CA VAL A 179 10.97 3.18 19.79
C VAL A 179 12.40 3.61 19.42
N ARG A 180 13.44 2.99 20.00
CA ARG A 180 14.82 3.43 19.76
C ARG A 180 15.32 2.95 18.39
N TRP A 181 15.93 3.86 17.65
CA TRP A 181 16.45 3.62 16.30
C TRP A 181 17.80 2.88 16.26
N ASN A 182 18.41 2.62 17.41
CA ASN A 182 19.71 1.93 17.52
C ASN A 182 19.57 0.44 17.90
N GLN A 183 18.39 -0.14 17.72
CA GLN A 183 18.09 -1.50 18.12
C GLN A 183 18.36 -2.50 16.99
N ALA A 184 18.57 -3.77 17.34
CA ALA A 184 18.89 -4.83 16.39
C ALA A 184 17.73 -5.19 15.43
N TRP A 185 16.51 -4.74 15.72
CA TRP A 185 15.34 -4.88 14.85
C TRP A 185 15.10 -3.63 13.98
N VAL A 186 16.05 -2.69 13.93
CA VAL A 186 16.00 -1.56 13.01
C VAL A 186 16.91 -1.84 11.84
N GLU A 187 16.34 -1.90 10.63
CA GLU A 187 17.10 -2.04 9.40
C GLU A 187 17.51 -0.67 8.88
N ARG A 188 18.74 -0.59 8.38
CA ARG A 188 19.33 0.62 7.82
C ARG A 188 19.54 0.39 6.33
N PHE A 189 18.99 1.28 5.51
CA PHE A 189 19.14 1.25 4.07
C PHE A 189 20.03 2.41 3.66
N ASP A 190 21.21 2.10 3.11
CA ASP A 190 22.09 3.10 2.54
C ASP A 190 21.56 3.51 1.18
N THR A 191 21.05 4.75 1.08
CA THR A 191 20.49 5.29 -0.17
C THR A 191 21.26 6.52 -0.65
N PRO A 192 21.14 6.91 -1.94
CA PRO A 192 21.70 8.16 -2.45
C PRO A 192 21.25 9.42 -1.69
N GLN A 193 20.11 9.38 -1.01
CA GLN A 193 19.57 10.49 -0.22
C GLN A 193 20.01 10.46 1.26
N GLY A 194 20.77 9.44 1.66
CA GLY A 194 21.19 9.21 3.04
C GLY A 194 20.69 7.88 3.58
N ILE A 195 20.83 7.69 4.89
CA ILE A 195 20.44 6.45 5.56
C ILE A 195 18.95 6.51 5.91
N TYR A 196 18.17 5.60 5.33
CA TYR A 196 16.77 5.38 5.67
C TYR A 196 16.65 4.28 6.73
N LEU A 197 15.79 4.48 7.73
CA LEU A 197 15.64 3.57 8.86
C LEU A 197 14.23 3.00 8.88
N PHE A 198 14.14 1.69 9.10
CA PHE A 198 12.87 0.99 9.27
C PHE A 198 12.86 0.17 10.55
N ASN A 199 11.88 0.41 11.41
CA ASN A 199 11.72 -0.36 12.64
C ASN A 199 10.82 -1.57 12.39
N HIS A 200 11.40 -2.77 12.40
CA HIS A 200 10.65 -4.01 12.14
C HIS A 200 9.61 -4.36 13.19
N VAL A 201 9.62 -3.73 14.38
CA VAL A 201 8.63 -4.00 15.44
C VAL A 201 7.45 -3.05 15.34
N THR A 202 7.72 -1.75 15.11
CA THR A 202 6.68 -0.72 15.12
C THR A 202 6.18 -0.35 13.73
N GLY A 203 6.90 -0.69 12.66
CA GLY A 203 6.63 -0.19 11.31
C GLY A 203 6.92 1.31 11.13
N GLU A 204 7.50 1.98 12.13
CA GLU A 204 7.94 3.37 11.98
C GLU A 204 9.11 3.48 11.01
N GLN A 205 9.17 4.59 10.29
CA GLN A 205 10.20 4.86 9.29
C GLN A 205 10.69 6.30 9.42
N ALA A 206 11.97 6.54 9.21
CA ALA A 206 12.56 7.88 9.30
C ALA A 206 13.85 7.99 8.50
N TRP A 207 14.18 9.20 8.05
CA TRP A 207 15.54 9.50 7.60
C TRP A 207 16.44 9.76 8.81
N MET A 208 17.69 9.27 8.76
CA MET A 208 18.64 9.51 9.85
C MET A 208 18.88 11.01 10.12
N SER A 209 18.79 11.86 9.09
CA SER A 209 18.88 13.31 9.21
C SER A 209 17.74 13.94 10.03
N GLU A 210 16.53 13.40 9.93
CA GLU A 210 15.36 13.89 10.68
C GLU A 210 15.49 13.57 12.18
N LEU A 211 16.14 12.45 12.51
CA LEU A 211 16.38 12.02 13.88
C LEU A 211 17.48 12.81 14.60
N ALA A 212 18.37 13.46 13.85
CA ALA A 212 19.45 14.25 14.43
C ALA A 212 18.94 15.52 15.16
N GLY A 213 17.69 15.93 14.88
CA GLY A 213 17.10 17.15 15.43
C GLY A 213 17.71 18.43 14.82
N PRO A 214 17.04 19.57 14.95
CA PRO A 214 17.51 20.84 14.40
C PRO A 214 18.79 21.36 15.06
N ASP A 215 19.13 20.86 16.25
CA ASP A 215 20.31 21.28 17.02
C ASP A 215 21.55 20.40 16.77
N ALA A 216 21.47 19.41 15.87
CA ALA A 216 22.66 18.64 15.51
C ALA A 216 23.68 19.56 14.83
N PRO A 217 24.93 19.62 15.32
CA PRO A 217 25.97 20.44 14.71
C PRO A 217 26.15 19.98 13.27
N ALA A 218 26.00 20.92 12.32
CA ALA A 218 26.14 20.65 10.89
C ALA A 218 27.41 19.82 10.64
N PRO A 219 27.33 18.73 9.84
CA PRO A 219 28.50 17.92 9.55
C PRO A 219 29.56 18.83 8.95
N ARG A 220 30.68 18.97 9.67
CA ARG A 220 31.81 19.80 9.24
C ARG A 220 32.20 19.30 7.85
N SER A 221 32.01 20.14 6.84
CA SER A 221 32.45 19.84 5.48
C SER A 221 33.91 19.37 5.55
N PRO A 222 34.27 18.26 4.88
CA PRO A 222 35.65 17.83 4.83
C PRO A 222 36.49 18.99 4.30
N ALA A 223 37.43 19.46 5.11
CA ALA A 223 38.37 20.50 4.71
C ALA A 223 39.08 20.04 3.43
N GLY A 224 38.99 20.89 2.40
CA GLY A 224 39.43 20.59 1.04
C GLY A 224 40.85 20.02 0.99
N GLY A 225 40.94 18.78 0.51
CA GLY A 225 42.16 18.19 -0.01
C GLY A 225 42.31 18.56 -1.48
N SER A 226 43.49 19.08 -1.81
CA SER A 226 43.92 19.70 -3.05
C SER A 226 43.62 18.92 -4.34
N GLU A 227 43.14 19.67 -5.33
CA GLU A 227 42.96 19.31 -6.75
C GLU A 227 44.33 19.22 -7.47
N PRO A 228 44.58 18.20 -8.32
CA PRO A 228 45.55 18.31 -9.40
C PRO A 228 44.86 18.46 -10.76
N ALA A 229 45.30 19.49 -11.46
CA ALA A 229 44.93 19.87 -12.82
C ALA A 229 45.31 18.81 -13.87
N GLY A 230 44.51 18.69 -14.93
CA GLY A 230 44.86 17.96 -16.14
C GLY A 230 43.79 18.09 -17.23
N ALA A 231 44.17 18.73 -18.34
CA ALA A 231 43.44 18.97 -19.60
C ALA A 231 42.84 17.67 -20.21
N GLU A 232 41.91 17.67 -21.18
CA GLU A 232 41.93 18.35 -22.47
C GLU A 232 40.58 18.11 -23.20
N ALA A 233 40.15 19.08 -24.00
CA ALA A 233 38.84 19.15 -24.65
C ALA A 233 38.79 18.46 -26.03
N ALA A 234 37.64 17.85 -26.36
CA ALA A 234 37.29 17.43 -27.73
C ALA A 234 35.89 17.95 -28.12
N PRO A 235 35.65 18.30 -29.40
CA PRO A 235 34.47 19.07 -29.84
C PRO A 235 33.25 18.21 -30.24
N PRO A 236 32.03 18.78 -30.26
CA PRO A 236 30.78 18.05 -30.49
C PRO A 236 30.31 18.04 -31.96
N PRO A 237 29.58 17.00 -32.41
CA PRO A 237 28.88 17.02 -33.69
C PRO A 237 27.47 17.63 -33.59
N ARG A 238 27.07 18.26 -34.70
CA ARG A 238 25.77 18.91 -34.96
C ARG A 238 24.66 17.90 -35.23
N SER A 239 23.43 18.24 -34.87
CA SER A 239 22.22 17.64 -35.46
C SER A 239 21.08 18.66 -35.62
N VAL A 240 20.33 18.40 -36.69
CA VAL A 240 19.38 19.23 -37.43
C VAL A 240 17.97 19.15 -36.81
N GLY A 241 17.20 20.23 -36.90
CA GLY A 241 15.87 20.35 -36.30
C GLY A 241 14.73 19.74 -37.11
N ALA A 242 13.57 19.61 -36.46
CA ALA A 242 12.24 19.60 -37.06
C ALA A 242 11.18 19.93 -35.99
N GLU A 243 10.00 20.29 -36.48
CA GLU A 243 9.06 21.29 -35.96
C GLU A 243 7.83 20.70 -35.23
N VAL A 244 7.06 21.60 -34.61
CA VAL A 244 5.98 21.49 -33.62
C VAL A 244 4.59 21.21 -34.23
N VAL A 245 3.67 20.51 -33.54
CA VAL A 245 2.22 20.90 -33.36
C VAL A 245 1.61 20.24 -32.08
N PRO A 246 0.81 20.94 -31.24
CA PRO A 246 0.11 20.39 -30.06
C PRO A 246 -1.45 20.38 -30.16
N HIS A 247 -2.10 19.41 -29.50
CA HIS A 247 -3.55 19.35 -29.20
C HIS A 247 -3.78 18.20 -28.20
N ALA A 248 -4.78 18.12 -27.32
CA ALA A 248 -5.69 19.01 -26.59
C ALA A 248 -6.28 18.12 -25.46
N ALA A 249 -6.72 18.72 -24.35
CA ALA A 249 -7.07 18.02 -23.09
C ALA A 249 -8.58 17.70 -22.94
N SER A 250 -8.86 16.80 -21.96
CA SER A 250 -10.10 16.59 -21.17
C SER A 250 -11.06 15.46 -21.60
N PRO A 251 -11.96 14.94 -20.72
CA PRO A 251 -11.85 14.70 -19.26
C PRO A 251 -12.37 13.29 -18.81
N ASP A 252 -12.06 12.91 -17.57
CA ASP A 252 -12.63 11.77 -16.82
C ASP A 252 -14.07 12.05 -16.32
N PRO A 253 -14.84 10.98 -16.02
CA PRO A 253 -15.70 10.98 -14.84
C PRO A 253 -15.45 9.83 -13.85
N GLU A 254 -15.61 10.17 -12.57
CA GLU A 254 -15.48 9.37 -11.34
C GLU A 254 -16.32 8.07 -11.28
N PRO A 255 -15.88 7.08 -10.47
CA PRO A 255 -16.70 5.94 -10.07
C PRO A 255 -17.29 6.10 -8.65
N ALA A 256 -18.54 5.67 -8.48
CA ALA A 256 -19.20 5.52 -7.20
C ALA A 256 -18.87 4.18 -6.52
N ALA A 257 -18.69 4.23 -5.21
CA ALA A 257 -18.28 3.12 -4.34
C ALA A 257 -19.46 2.33 -3.75
N ALA A 258 -19.30 1.00 -3.67
CA ALA A 258 -19.77 0.07 -2.61
C ALA A 258 -19.36 -1.34 -3.08
N GLY A 259 -18.57 -2.18 -2.41
CA GLY A 259 -18.56 -2.53 -1.00
C GLY A 259 -19.31 -3.85 -0.82
N LEU A 260 -18.62 -5.02 -0.86
CA LEU A 260 -18.85 -6.14 0.07
C LEU A 260 -17.87 -7.32 -0.13
N HIS A 261 -17.53 -7.92 1.01
CA HIS A 261 -16.65 -9.07 1.25
C HIS A 261 -17.13 -10.40 0.63
N GLY A 262 -16.18 -11.25 0.22
CA GLY A 262 -16.40 -12.70 0.09
C GLY A 262 -15.30 -13.47 -0.65
N LEU A 263 -14.34 -14.01 0.11
CA LEU A 263 -13.54 -15.25 -0.07
C LEU A 263 -13.16 -15.77 -1.49
N MET A 264 -11.85 -16.01 -1.69
CA MET A 264 -11.31 -17.28 -2.22
C MET A 264 -9.81 -17.44 -1.89
N ASP A 265 -9.42 -18.70 -1.66
CA ASP A 265 -8.30 -19.17 -0.86
C ASP A 265 -7.02 -19.41 -1.69
N ASN A 266 -6.03 -18.53 -1.55
CA ASN A 266 -4.70 -18.57 -2.20
C ASN A 266 -3.74 -19.67 -1.67
N ARG A 267 -4.21 -20.57 -0.79
CA ARG A 267 -3.34 -21.54 -0.09
C ARG A 267 -2.74 -22.63 -0.97
N ARG A 268 -3.37 -23.00 -2.11
CA ARG A 268 -2.85 -24.05 -3.00
C ARG A 268 -1.62 -23.60 -3.80
N LEU A 269 -1.52 -22.32 -4.18
CA LEU A 269 -0.36 -21.76 -4.89
C LEU A 269 0.85 -21.54 -3.97
N ILE A 270 0.61 -21.18 -2.70
CA ILE A 270 1.68 -21.00 -1.70
C ILE A 270 2.35 -22.33 -1.32
N ALA A 271 1.62 -23.45 -1.38
CA ALA A 271 2.19 -24.78 -1.16
C ALA A 271 3.09 -25.23 -2.34
N PHE A 272 2.84 -24.74 -3.56
CA PHE A 272 3.61 -25.06 -4.76
C PHE A 272 4.94 -24.30 -4.81
N ALA A 273 4.93 -23.01 -4.46
CA ALA A 273 6.15 -22.19 -4.32
C ALA A 273 7.13 -22.69 -3.23
N ARG A 274 6.69 -23.61 -2.35
CA ARG A 274 7.50 -24.15 -1.25
C ARG A 274 8.26 -25.44 -1.57
N ARG A 275 8.07 -26.07 -2.75
CA ARG A 275 8.65 -27.38 -3.05
C ARG A 275 9.98 -27.39 -3.82
N GLY A 276 10.58 -26.25 -4.15
CA GLY A 276 11.82 -26.24 -4.94
C GLY A 276 12.89 -25.29 -4.41
N CYS A 277 13.62 -25.67 -3.37
CA CYS A 277 14.91 -25.06 -3.01
C CYS A 277 15.80 -26.12 -2.37
N GLY A 278 16.17 -27.12 -3.16
CA GLY A 278 17.38 -27.91 -2.92
C GLY A 278 18.58 -27.22 -3.60
N PRO A 279 19.81 -27.49 -3.14
CA PRO A 279 21.03 -26.95 -3.76
C PRO A 279 21.16 -27.53 -5.18
N GLY A 280 20.77 -26.72 -6.18
CA GLY A 280 20.65 -27.12 -7.59
C GLY A 280 19.48 -26.49 -8.35
N ALA A 281 18.62 -25.71 -7.71
CA ALA A 281 17.51 -25.04 -8.39
C ALA A 281 18.00 -23.89 -9.30
N ALA A 282 17.62 -23.97 -10.57
CA ALA A 282 17.93 -22.97 -11.60
C ALA A 282 17.41 -21.57 -11.21
N SER A 283 18.04 -20.53 -11.77
CA SER A 283 17.62 -19.12 -11.65
C SER A 283 16.09 -18.97 -11.77
N PRO A 284 15.44 -18.05 -11.02
CA PRO A 284 14.05 -17.70 -11.26
C PRO A 284 13.87 -17.44 -12.75
N GLN A 285 12.99 -18.19 -13.39
CA GLN A 285 12.77 -18.06 -14.82
C GLN A 285 12.23 -16.64 -15.07
N GLU A 286 12.74 -15.96 -16.10
CA GLU A 286 12.40 -14.56 -16.43
C GLU A 286 10.88 -14.26 -16.50
N GLY A 287 10.04 -15.30 -16.62
CA GLY A 287 8.58 -15.17 -16.61
C GLY A 287 7.91 -14.97 -15.24
N GLU A 288 8.56 -15.25 -14.10
CA GLU A 288 7.89 -15.19 -12.79
C GLU A 288 7.58 -13.74 -12.34
N LEU A 289 8.50 -12.80 -12.60
CA LEU A 289 8.30 -11.38 -12.27
C LEU A 289 7.23 -10.75 -13.16
N GLU A 290 7.25 -11.07 -14.47
CA GLU A 290 6.26 -10.60 -15.43
C GLU A 290 4.86 -11.10 -15.07
N GLN A 291 4.74 -12.37 -14.66
CA GLN A 291 3.48 -12.95 -14.21
C GLN A 291 2.95 -12.27 -12.94
N TRP A 292 3.82 -11.97 -11.98
CA TRP A 292 3.42 -11.24 -10.78
C TRP A 292 2.92 -9.83 -11.12
N HIS A 293 3.65 -9.12 -11.98
CA HIS A 293 3.26 -7.78 -12.44
C HIS A 293 1.90 -7.82 -13.15
N TRP A 294 1.72 -8.77 -14.08
CA TRP A 294 0.44 -9.01 -14.76
C TRP A 294 -0.70 -9.18 -13.75
N ARG A 295 -0.49 -10.04 -12.75
CA ARG A 295 -1.50 -10.27 -11.71
C ARG A 295 -1.88 -8.96 -11.02
N CYS A 296 -0.91 -8.13 -10.65
CA CYS A 296 -1.20 -6.83 -10.03
C CYS A 296 -2.04 -5.91 -10.91
N LEU A 297 -1.80 -5.89 -12.23
CA LEU A 297 -2.57 -5.07 -13.17
C LEU A 297 -4.00 -5.59 -13.35
N VAL A 298 -4.18 -6.90 -13.49
CA VAL A 298 -5.48 -7.49 -13.86
C VAL A 298 -6.45 -7.66 -12.71
N MET A 299 -6.00 -7.69 -11.44
CA MET A 299 -6.88 -8.00 -10.30
C MET A 299 -8.05 -7.03 -10.12
N ARG A 300 -7.87 -5.72 -10.39
CA ARG A 300 -8.96 -4.74 -10.25
C ARG A 300 -9.97 -4.88 -11.40
N PRO A 301 -9.57 -4.81 -12.69
CA PRO A 301 -10.47 -5.08 -13.81
C PRO A 301 -11.20 -6.42 -13.71
N ALA A 302 -10.51 -7.49 -13.29
CA ALA A 302 -11.11 -8.80 -13.12
C ALA A 302 -12.20 -8.82 -12.04
N ARG A 303 -12.05 -8.03 -10.97
CA ARG A 303 -13.06 -7.87 -9.93
C ARG A 303 -14.27 -7.11 -10.45
N ASP A 304 -14.04 -6.04 -11.21
CA ASP A 304 -15.09 -5.20 -11.77
C ASP A 304 -15.92 -6.01 -12.79
N LEU A 305 -15.26 -6.79 -13.66
CA LEU A 305 -15.92 -7.75 -14.55
C LEU A 305 -16.70 -8.81 -13.77
N GLN A 306 -16.12 -9.41 -12.72
CA GLN A 306 -16.84 -10.40 -11.91
C GLN A 306 -18.10 -9.83 -11.27
N ALA A 307 -18.06 -8.57 -10.81
CA ALA A 307 -19.22 -7.89 -10.27
C ALA A 307 -20.30 -7.70 -11.35
N ALA A 308 -19.93 -7.20 -12.54
CA ALA A 308 -20.86 -7.01 -13.65
C ALA A 308 -21.56 -8.32 -14.08
N LEU A 309 -20.80 -9.43 -14.16
CA LEU A 309 -21.36 -10.74 -14.51
C LEU A 309 -22.31 -11.26 -13.43
N ARG A 310 -22.00 -11.06 -12.15
CA ARG A 310 -22.87 -11.46 -11.03
C ARG A 310 -24.16 -10.66 -10.97
N HIS A 311 -24.11 -9.34 -11.23
CA HIS A 311 -25.29 -8.49 -11.20
C HIS A 311 -26.34 -8.92 -12.23
N THR A 312 -25.91 -9.37 -13.40
CA THR A 312 -26.81 -9.77 -14.48
C THR A 312 -27.40 -11.15 -14.24
N SER A 313 -26.63 -12.07 -13.64
CA SER A 313 -27.11 -13.40 -13.28
C SER A 313 -28.31 -13.40 -12.34
N LEU A 314 -28.50 -12.32 -11.57
CA LEU A 314 -29.57 -12.20 -10.58
C LEU A 314 -30.87 -11.59 -11.15
N ALA A 315 -30.90 -11.24 -12.45
CA ALA A 315 -31.99 -10.50 -13.04
C ALA A 315 -33.27 -11.34 -13.31
N ASP A 316 -33.20 -12.68 -13.26
CA ASP A 316 -34.39 -13.53 -13.36
C ASP A 316 -34.62 -14.36 -12.08
N PRO A 317 -35.22 -13.79 -11.04
CA PRO A 317 -35.42 -14.45 -9.74
C PRO A 317 -36.40 -15.62 -9.77
N TRP A 318 -37.01 -15.92 -10.93
CA TRP A 318 -38.02 -16.98 -11.07
C TRP A 318 -37.50 -18.23 -11.80
N ASP A 319 -36.31 -18.19 -12.40
CA ASP A 319 -35.69 -19.36 -13.01
C ASP A 319 -34.92 -20.18 -11.95
N ASN A 320 -35.66 -21.05 -11.25
CA ASN A 320 -35.07 -21.93 -10.22
C ASN A 320 -34.06 -22.94 -10.79
N ASP A 321 -34.05 -23.18 -12.11
CA ASP A 321 -33.03 -24.00 -12.79
C ASP A 321 -31.76 -23.18 -13.11
N ALA A 322 -31.82 -21.84 -13.08
CA ALA A 322 -30.66 -20.97 -13.29
C ALA A 322 -29.72 -20.95 -12.08
N ALA A 323 -30.22 -21.23 -10.87
CA ALA A 323 -29.39 -21.29 -9.66
C ALA A 323 -28.38 -22.46 -9.67
N ASP A 324 -28.70 -23.55 -10.39
CA ASP A 324 -27.88 -24.77 -10.46
C ASP A 324 -26.96 -24.81 -11.70
N ARG A 325 -27.25 -23.98 -12.72
CA ARG A 325 -26.27 -23.64 -13.75
C ARG A 325 -25.27 -22.67 -13.16
N LEU A 326 -24.28 -23.19 -12.43
CA LEU A 326 -23.03 -22.49 -12.16
C LEU A 326 -22.60 -21.82 -13.48
N LEU A 327 -22.72 -20.49 -13.57
CA LEU A 327 -22.39 -19.76 -14.79
C LEU A 327 -20.94 -20.09 -15.14
N GLN A 328 -20.81 -20.99 -16.11
CA GLN A 328 -19.53 -21.43 -16.61
C GLN A 328 -19.26 -20.54 -17.81
N TRP A 329 -18.39 -19.56 -17.62
CA TRP A 329 -17.95 -18.69 -18.70
C TRP A 329 -16.80 -19.37 -19.42
N THR A 330 -16.69 -19.18 -20.72
CA THR A 330 -15.50 -19.55 -21.51
C THR A 330 -14.66 -18.31 -21.73
N CYS A 331 -13.34 -18.42 -21.92
CA CYS A 331 -12.49 -17.27 -22.22
C CYS A 331 -12.04 -17.30 -23.68
N GLY A 332 -12.27 -16.25 -24.47
CA GLY A 332 -11.88 -16.18 -25.88
C GLY A 332 -10.36 -16.18 -26.13
N ILE A 333 -9.56 -15.86 -25.10
CA ILE A 333 -8.09 -15.88 -25.19
C ILE A 333 -7.55 -17.30 -25.05
N CYS A 334 -8.07 -18.09 -24.12
CA CYS A 334 -7.48 -19.39 -23.80
C CYS A 334 -8.41 -20.59 -23.98
N ASP A 335 -9.65 -20.34 -24.41
CA ASP A 335 -10.75 -21.27 -24.62
C ASP A 335 -11.11 -22.12 -23.38
N ALA A 336 -10.58 -21.73 -22.21
CA ALA A 336 -10.83 -22.42 -20.96
C ALA A 336 -12.15 -21.96 -20.35
N ALA A 337 -12.87 -22.92 -19.78
CA ALA A 337 -14.06 -22.66 -18.99
C ALA A 337 -13.70 -22.31 -17.54
N PHE A 338 -14.37 -21.34 -16.93
CA PHE A 338 -14.06 -20.87 -15.57
C PHE A 338 -15.31 -20.39 -14.82
N HIS A 339 -15.21 -20.39 -13.48
CA HIS A 339 -16.25 -19.92 -12.55
C HIS A 339 -15.82 -18.71 -11.72
N ASP A 340 -14.53 -18.39 -11.71
CA ASP A 340 -13.98 -17.24 -11.01
C ASP A 340 -13.11 -16.42 -11.99
N VAL A 341 -13.59 -15.23 -12.32
CA VAL A 341 -12.94 -14.30 -13.23
C VAL A 341 -11.57 -13.85 -12.68
N GLN A 342 -11.48 -13.56 -11.38
CA GLN A 342 -10.25 -13.09 -10.76
C GLN A 342 -9.19 -14.19 -10.72
N GLU A 343 -9.59 -15.42 -10.37
CA GLU A 343 -8.67 -16.57 -10.42
C GLU A 343 -8.20 -16.84 -11.85
N HIS A 344 -9.13 -16.82 -12.81
CA HIS A 344 -8.85 -17.12 -14.20
C HIS A 344 -7.91 -16.11 -14.85
N LEU A 345 -8.28 -14.81 -14.85
CA LEU A 345 -7.48 -13.77 -15.49
C LEU A 345 -6.12 -13.56 -14.80
N GLY A 346 -6.07 -13.78 -13.48
CA GLY A 346 -4.84 -13.67 -12.69
C GLY A 346 -3.91 -14.89 -12.75
N CYS A 347 -4.23 -15.94 -13.53
CA CYS A 347 -3.43 -17.16 -13.60
C CYS A 347 -2.32 -17.09 -14.66
N ALA A 348 -1.25 -17.88 -14.46
CA ALA A 348 -0.09 -17.93 -15.35
C ALA A 348 -0.47 -18.36 -16.77
N GLU A 349 -1.35 -19.36 -16.87
CA GLU A 349 -1.71 -19.97 -18.15
C GLU A 349 -2.47 -18.98 -19.05
N HIS A 350 -3.41 -18.22 -18.47
CA HIS A 350 -4.10 -17.16 -19.16
C HIS A 350 -3.11 -16.09 -19.65
N PHE A 351 -2.22 -15.61 -18.78
CA PHE A 351 -1.20 -14.63 -19.14
C PHE A 351 -0.31 -15.10 -20.31
N MET A 352 0.17 -16.33 -20.26
CA MET A 352 1.04 -16.88 -21.31
C MET A 352 0.30 -17.00 -22.65
N LYS A 353 -0.96 -17.45 -22.64
CA LYS A 353 -1.78 -17.54 -23.86
C LYS A 353 -2.11 -16.15 -24.42
N LEU A 354 -2.42 -15.19 -23.55
CA LEU A 354 -2.63 -13.79 -23.94
C LEU A 354 -1.40 -13.23 -24.63
N ARG A 355 -0.22 -13.38 -24.02
CA ARG A 355 1.05 -12.90 -24.56
C ARG A 355 1.39 -13.55 -25.91
N LEU A 356 1.20 -14.87 -26.04
CA LEU A 356 1.46 -15.58 -27.29
C LEU A 356 0.53 -15.11 -28.42
N LYS A 357 -0.77 -14.98 -28.16
CA LYS A 357 -1.70 -14.43 -29.15
C LYS A 357 -1.31 -12.98 -29.50
N ALA A 358 -0.93 -12.17 -28.52
CA ALA A 358 -0.62 -10.75 -28.74
C ALA A 358 0.63 -10.58 -29.59
N ALA A 359 1.65 -11.40 -29.33
CA ALA A 359 2.86 -11.48 -30.15
C ALA A 359 2.55 -11.94 -31.59
N SER A 360 1.67 -12.94 -31.76
CA SER A 360 1.23 -13.40 -33.09
C SER A 360 0.55 -12.29 -33.87
N LEU A 361 -0.39 -11.57 -33.25
CA LEU A 361 -1.06 -10.43 -33.88
C LEU A 361 -0.07 -9.33 -34.26
N ALA A 362 0.84 -8.99 -33.33
CA ALA A 362 1.85 -7.98 -33.60
C ALA A 362 2.71 -8.38 -34.81
N ALA A 363 3.10 -9.65 -34.92
CA ALA A 363 3.83 -10.16 -36.08
C ALA A 363 3.01 -10.06 -37.38
N ASP A 364 1.74 -10.48 -37.37
CA ASP A 364 0.84 -10.40 -38.54
C ASP A 364 0.61 -8.96 -39.01
N MET A 365 0.58 -8.01 -38.06
CA MET A 365 0.46 -6.58 -38.34
C MET A 365 1.81 -5.90 -38.63
N ASN A 366 2.90 -6.65 -38.79
CA ASN A 366 4.26 -6.14 -38.95
C ASN A 366 4.64 -5.09 -37.89
N TYR A 367 4.24 -5.37 -36.65
CA TYR A 367 4.38 -4.55 -35.44
C TYR A 367 3.73 -3.16 -35.53
N LYS A 368 2.79 -2.96 -36.46
CA LYS A 368 1.99 -1.73 -36.59
C LYS A 368 0.61 -1.91 -35.97
N VAL A 369 0.57 -2.21 -34.67
CA VAL A 369 -0.68 -2.33 -33.90
C VAL A 369 -1.19 -0.94 -33.54
N SER A 370 -2.38 -0.59 -34.02
CA SER A 370 -3.09 0.65 -33.66
C SER A 370 -4.15 0.39 -32.58
N ALA A 371 -4.55 1.41 -31.82
CA ALA A 371 -5.67 1.29 -30.87
C ALA A 371 -6.95 0.84 -31.59
N ASP A 372 -7.24 1.39 -32.77
CA ASP A 372 -8.40 1.02 -33.60
C ASP A 372 -8.37 -0.45 -34.07
N SER A 373 -7.18 -1.03 -34.24
CA SER A 373 -7.07 -2.48 -34.53
C SER A 373 -7.34 -3.37 -33.32
N LEU A 374 -7.10 -2.87 -32.11
CA LEU A 374 -7.39 -3.59 -30.86
C LEU A 374 -8.85 -3.43 -30.43
N ALA A 375 -9.48 -2.31 -30.77
CA ALA A 375 -10.86 -1.98 -30.42
C ALA A 375 -11.90 -2.46 -31.46
N ARG A 376 -11.47 -3.12 -32.55
CA ARG A 376 -12.41 -3.60 -33.57
C ARG A 376 -13.29 -4.73 -33.02
N GLU A 377 -14.60 -4.55 -33.16
CA GLU A 377 -15.61 -5.55 -32.82
C GLU A 377 -15.33 -6.86 -33.58
N GLY A 378 -15.44 -8.00 -32.87
CA GLY A 378 -15.04 -9.31 -33.39
C GLY A 378 -13.55 -9.62 -33.27
N SER A 379 -12.73 -8.73 -32.70
CA SER A 379 -11.35 -9.09 -32.34
C SER A 379 -11.32 -10.12 -31.20
N PRO A 380 -10.34 -11.02 -31.14
CA PRO A 380 -10.24 -12.03 -30.08
C PRO A 380 -9.93 -11.41 -28.70
N TRP A 381 -9.64 -10.11 -28.65
CA TRP A 381 -9.33 -9.36 -27.43
C TRP A 381 -10.58 -8.82 -26.75
N LEU A 382 -11.62 -8.52 -27.54
CA LEU A 382 -12.91 -8.09 -27.04
C LEU A 382 -13.80 -9.31 -26.87
N GLN A 383 -14.05 -9.65 -25.61
CA GLN A 383 -14.91 -10.76 -25.29
C GLN A 383 -16.25 -10.25 -24.75
N ASP A 384 -17.32 -10.61 -25.47
CA ASP A 384 -18.69 -10.39 -25.01
C ASP A 384 -19.13 -11.55 -24.10
N PHE A 385 -19.51 -11.21 -22.87
CA PHE A 385 -20.08 -12.14 -21.90
C PHE A 385 -21.61 -12.04 -21.81
N GLY A 386 -22.23 -11.21 -22.65
CA GLY A 386 -23.65 -10.84 -22.65
C GLY A 386 -23.87 -9.45 -22.06
N PRO A 387 -23.78 -9.27 -20.74
CA PRO A 387 -24.03 -7.98 -20.09
C PRO A 387 -22.79 -7.10 -19.97
N ALA A 388 -21.61 -7.64 -20.27
CA ALA A 388 -20.35 -6.95 -20.18
C ALA A 388 -19.47 -7.38 -21.35
N VAL A 389 -18.77 -6.42 -21.93
CA VAL A 389 -17.68 -6.65 -22.87
C VAL A 389 -16.39 -6.37 -22.13
N PHE A 390 -15.40 -7.26 -22.26
CA PHE A 390 -14.11 -7.10 -21.63
C PHE A 390 -12.99 -7.12 -22.67
N ASN A 391 -12.10 -6.14 -22.60
CA ASN A 391 -10.91 -6.11 -23.44
C ASN A 391 -9.70 -6.71 -22.70
N HIS A 392 -9.25 -7.89 -23.14
CA HIS A 392 -8.13 -8.60 -22.50
C HIS A 392 -6.78 -7.90 -22.62
N LEU A 393 -6.62 -6.92 -23.53
CA LEU A 393 -5.38 -6.16 -23.69
C LEU A 393 -5.40 -4.82 -22.95
N THR A 394 -6.50 -4.07 -23.01
CA THR A 394 -6.62 -2.78 -22.32
C THR A 394 -7.07 -2.93 -20.87
N LEU A 395 -7.62 -4.09 -20.52
CA LEU A 395 -8.19 -4.41 -19.20
C LEU A 395 -9.37 -3.49 -18.84
N GLU A 396 -10.18 -3.16 -19.84
CA GLU A 396 -11.38 -2.33 -19.75
C GLU A 396 -12.65 -3.16 -19.86
#